data_AF-A0AA35TET9-F1
#
_entry.id   AF-A0AA35TET9-F1
#
_cell.length_a   1.000
_cell.length_b   1.000
_cell.length_c   1.000
_cell.angle_alpha   90.00
_cell.angle_beta   90.00
_cell.angle_gamma   90.00
#
_symmetry.space_group_name_H-M   'P 1'
#
loop_
_entity.id
_entity.type
_entity.pdbx_description
1 polymer ?
#
loop_
_entity_poly.entity_id
_entity_poly.type
_entity_poly.pdbx_seq_one_letter_code
_entity_poly.pdbx_strand_id
1 'polypeptide(L)'
;MAKCDAITPLMAAMRRRGDIIHTCAETIKKLFELCPAELVVQAINADLIPYLLELLKRDLIDCDKPSATKAIIAESLKLMAKDLANGEKILEMLNGSPVWSAYKDQKHDLFISSTPVAGYLTGPTTGIAGYLTAGSTSAPPPSAPPPLTSEPPEDTTD
;
A
#
# COMPACT_ATOMS: atom_id res chain seq x y z
N MET A 1 -26.81 -20.20 17.81
CA MET A 1 -26.02 -19.09 17.24
C MET A 1 -26.30 -19.05 15.74
N ALA A 2 -26.68 -17.90 15.20
CA ALA A 2 -26.91 -17.76 13.77
C ALA A 2 -25.58 -17.86 13.02
N LYS A 3 -25.46 -18.80 12.07
CA LYS A 3 -24.29 -18.94 11.23
C LYS A 3 -24.22 -17.72 10.29
N CYS A 4 -23.26 -16.82 10.52
CA CYS A 4 -23.10 -15.61 9.72
C CYS A 4 -22.37 -15.97 8.41
N ASP A 5 -23.08 -16.31 7.34
CA ASP A 5 -22.49 -16.55 6.01
C ASP A 5 -22.24 -15.22 5.28
N ALA A 6 -21.07 -14.62 5.53
CA ALA A 6 -20.71 -13.31 4.99
C ALA A 6 -19.77 -13.39 3.77
N ILE A 7 -18.99 -14.46 3.66
CA ILE A 7 -17.91 -14.56 2.66
C ILE A 7 -18.46 -14.77 1.25
N THR A 8 -19.35 -15.74 1.07
CA THR A 8 -19.96 -16.05 -0.23
C THR A 8 -20.64 -14.85 -0.89
N PRO A 9 -21.52 -14.08 -0.21
CA PRO A 9 -22.15 -12.92 -0.83
C PRO A 9 -21.17 -11.79 -1.14
N LEU A 10 -20.14 -11.57 -0.30
CA LEU A 10 -19.09 -10.58 -0.58
C LEU A 10 -18.29 -10.95 -1.83
N MET A 11 -17.90 -12.21 -1.99
CA MET A 11 -17.22 -12.68 -3.20
C MET A 11 -18.09 -12.51 -4.45
N ALA A 12 -19.38 -12.85 -4.36
CA ALA A 12 -20.31 -12.68 -5.47
C ALA A 12 -20.44 -11.20 -5.88
N ALA A 13 -20.44 -10.28 -4.91
CA ALA A 13 -20.47 -8.84 -5.16
C ALA A 13 -19.19 -8.37 -5.88
N MET A 14 -18.01 -8.74 -5.37
CA MET A 14 -16.72 -8.39 -5.96
C MET A 14 -16.54 -8.93 -7.39
N ARG A 15 -17.14 -10.09 -7.71
CA ARG A 15 -17.12 -10.66 -9.07
C ARG A 15 -18.01 -9.91 -10.07
N ARG A 16 -19.11 -9.32 -9.60
CA ARG A 16 -20.05 -8.59 -10.47
C ARG A 16 -19.66 -7.15 -10.70
N ARG A 17 -19.00 -6.53 -9.73
CA ARG A 17 -18.73 -5.09 -9.69
C ARG A 17 -17.30 -4.82 -9.26
N GLY A 18 -16.50 -4.33 -10.21
CA GLY A 18 -15.11 -3.96 -9.96
C GLY A 18 -14.96 -2.74 -9.05
N ASP A 19 -15.94 -1.83 -9.10
CA ASP A 19 -15.94 -0.57 -8.38
C ASP A 19 -16.05 -0.72 -6.85
N ILE A 20 -16.65 -1.82 -6.38
CA ILE A 20 -16.84 -2.10 -4.94
C ILE A 20 -15.75 -3.01 -4.35
N ILE A 21 -14.80 -3.50 -5.17
CA ILE A 21 -13.77 -4.45 -4.73
C ILE A 21 -12.99 -3.89 -3.54
N HIS A 22 -12.65 -2.59 -3.57
CA HIS A 22 -11.94 -1.94 -2.46
C HIS A 22 -12.71 -2.04 -1.14
N THR A 23 -13.96 -1.60 -1.14
CA THR A 23 -14.82 -1.58 0.05
C THR A 23 -15.09 -3.00 0.56
N CYS A 24 -15.30 -3.96 -0.34
CA CYS A 24 -15.45 -5.36 0.04
C CYS A 24 -14.17 -5.93 0.66
N ALA A 25 -13.00 -5.62 0.11
CA ALA A 25 -11.71 -6.05 0.68
C ALA A 25 -11.48 -5.46 2.08
N GLU A 26 -11.79 -4.18 2.30
CA GLU A 26 -11.76 -3.57 3.64
C GLU A 26 -12.70 -4.25 4.63
N THR A 27 -13.92 -4.58 4.16
CA THR A 27 -14.93 -5.26 4.98
C THR A 27 -14.43 -6.65 5.37
N ILE A 28 -13.88 -7.40 4.41
CA ILE A 28 -13.29 -8.72 4.65
C ILE A 28 -12.16 -8.63 5.67
N LYS A 29 -11.23 -7.66 5.52
CA LYS A 29 -10.14 -7.46 6.48
C LYS A 29 -10.69 -7.24 7.90
N LYS A 30 -11.61 -6.28 8.06
CA LYS A 30 -12.22 -5.94 9.36
C LYS A 30 -12.94 -7.14 9.99
N LEU A 31 -13.62 -7.94 9.17
CA LEU A 31 -14.28 -9.16 9.63
C LEU A 31 -13.28 -10.16 10.24
N PHE A 32 -12.12 -10.37 9.60
CA PHE A 32 -11.07 -11.24 10.13
C PHE A 32 -10.32 -10.66 11.34
N GLU A 33 -10.25 -9.34 11.48
CA GLU A 33 -9.70 -8.69 12.68
C GLU A 33 -10.61 -8.90 13.90
N LEU A 34 -11.94 -8.96 13.70
CA LEU A 34 -12.91 -9.08 14.78
C LEU A 34 -13.23 -10.54 15.15
N CYS A 35 -13.31 -11.45 14.18
CA CYS A 35 -13.76 -12.82 14.41
C CYS A 35 -13.12 -13.83 13.43
N PRO A 36 -11.85 -14.22 13.62
CA PRO A 36 -11.14 -15.04 12.64
C PRO A 36 -11.63 -16.50 12.56
N ALA A 37 -11.92 -17.16 13.69
CA ALA A 37 -12.05 -18.62 13.72
C ALA A 37 -13.19 -19.20 12.86
N GLU A 38 -14.43 -18.69 12.98
CA GLU A 38 -15.56 -19.18 12.18
C GLU A 38 -15.49 -18.71 10.72
N LEU A 39 -14.99 -17.49 10.50
CA LEU A 39 -14.88 -16.91 9.16
C LEU A 39 -13.79 -17.59 8.32
N VAL A 40 -12.70 -18.05 8.94
CA VAL A 40 -11.64 -18.77 8.24
C VAL A 40 -12.15 -20.09 7.67
N VAL A 41 -12.98 -20.81 8.41
CA VAL A 41 -13.63 -22.03 7.91
C VAL A 41 -14.55 -21.71 6.72
N GLN A 42 -15.31 -20.61 6.78
CA GLN A 42 -16.11 -20.17 5.64
C GLN A 42 -15.26 -19.78 4.43
N ALA A 43 -14.14 -19.08 4.66
CA ALA A 43 -13.21 -18.67 3.61
C ALA A 43 -12.61 -19.85 2.86
N ILE A 44 -12.27 -20.92 3.57
CA ILE A 44 -11.78 -22.16 2.97
C ILE A 44 -12.88 -22.85 2.17
N ASN A 45 -14.09 -22.95 2.72
CA ASN A 45 -15.22 -23.62 2.04
C ASN A 45 -15.74 -22.83 0.82
N ALA A 46 -15.57 -21.51 0.80
CA ALA A 46 -16.03 -20.64 -0.28
C ALA A 46 -14.94 -20.36 -1.34
N ASP A 47 -13.76 -21.00 -1.24
CA ASP A 47 -12.59 -20.73 -2.09
C ASP A 47 -12.21 -19.23 -2.13
N LEU A 48 -12.27 -18.56 -0.97
CA LEU A 48 -11.87 -17.17 -0.85
C LEU A 48 -10.37 -16.98 -1.10
N ILE A 49 -9.53 -17.88 -0.58
CA ILE A 49 -8.06 -17.75 -0.66
C ILE A 49 -7.59 -17.76 -2.12
N PRO A 50 -7.98 -18.73 -2.98
CA PRO A 50 -7.65 -18.71 -4.41
C PRO A 50 -8.18 -17.45 -5.11
N TYR A 51 -9.41 -17.03 -4.79
CA TYR A 51 -10.01 -15.84 -5.38
C TYR A 51 -9.23 -14.55 -5.05
N LEU A 52 -8.82 -14.38 -3.80
CA LEU A 52 -8.00 -13.24 -3.38
C LEU A 52 -6.62 -13.24 -4.07
N LEU A 53 -5.99 -14.40 -4.22
CA LEU A 53 -4.74 -14.54 -4.95
C LEU A 53 -4.88 -14.19 -6.44
N GLU A 54 -6.01 -14.55 -7.06
CA GLU A 54 -6.34 -14.15 -8.43
C GLU A 54 -6.48 -12.63 -8.56
N LEU A 55 -7.14 -11.98 -7.60
CA LEU A 55 -7.27 -10.52 -7.56
C LEU A 55 -5.91 -9.81 -7.42
N LEU A 56 -4.96 -10.39 -6.67
CA LEU A 56 -3.59 -9.85 -6.56
C LEU A 56 -2.84 -9.92 -7.90
N LYS A 57 -3.08 -10.98 -8.69
CA LYS A 57 -2.49 -11.16 -10.02
C LYS A 57 -3.10 -10.22 -11.06
N ARG A 58 -4.40 -9.94 -10.97
CA ARG A 58 -5.12 -9.12 -11.93
C ARG A 58 -4.78 -7.63 -11.81
N ASP A 59 -5.00 -6.91 -12.90
CA ASP A 59 -5.12 -5.46 -12.89
C ASP A 59 -6.55 -5.06 -12.50
N LEU A 60 -6.67 -4.35 -11.38
CA LEU A 60 -7.94 -3.87 -10.82
C LEU A 60 -8.31 -2.53 -11.47
N ILE A 61 -8.50 -2.53 -12.79
CA ILE A 61 -8.70 -1.31 -13.61
C ILE A 61 -9.96 -0.53 -13.18
N ASP A 62 -11.02 -1.26 -12.82
CA ASP A 62 -12.30 -0.68 -12.40
C ASP A 62 -12.32 -0.27 -10.91
N CYS A 63 -11.23 -0.47 -10.17
CA CYS A 63 -11.13 -0.16 -8.76
C CYS A 63 -10.52 1.23 -8.55
N ASP A 64 -11.14 2.06 -7.71
CA ASP A 64 -10.68 3.40 -7.37
C ASP A 64 -9.23 3.42 -6.83
N LYS A 65 -8.88 2.40 -6.01
CA LYS A 65 -7.58 2.29 -5.33
C LYS A 65 -6.98 0.89 -5.51
N PRO A 66 -6.44 0.56 -6.71
CA PRO A 66 -5.96 -0.78 -7.01
C PRO A 66 -4.80 -1.20 -6.08
N SER A 67 -3.86 -0.29 -5.87
CA SER A 67 -2.72 -0.40 -4.97
C SER A 67 -3.10 -0.69 -3.52
N ALA A 68 -3.93 0.15 -2.92
CA ALA A 68 -4.38 -0.03 -1.55
C ALA A 68 -5.19 -1.32 -1.39
N THR A 69 -6.04 -1.64 -2.37
CA THR A 69 -6.83 -2.87 -2.38
C THR A 69 -5.94 -4.11 -2.34
N LYS A 70 -4.89 -4.17 -3.17
CA LYS A 70 -3.93 -5.28 -3.15
C LYS A 70 -3.24 -5.40 -1.79
N ALA A 71 -2.88 -4.29 -1.17
CA ALA A 71 -2.29 -4.29 0.17
C ALA A 71 -3.26 -4.84 1.23
N ILE A 72 -4.51 -4.40 1.22
CA ILE A 72 -5.57 -4.88 2.12
C ILE A 72 -5.83 -6.38 1.93
N ILE A 73 -5.85 -6.85 0.69
CA ILE A 73 -5.99 -8.28 0.38
C ILE A 73 -4.82 -9.07 0.97
N ALA A 74 -3.58 -8.60 0.78
CA ALA A 74 -2.41 -9.24 1.34
C ALA A 74 -2.44 -9.27 2.87
N GLU A 75 -2.86 -8.19 3.53
CA GLU A 75 -3.07 -8.16 4.99
C GLU A 75 -4.13 -9.16 5.44
N SER A 76 -5.26 -9.24 4.72
CA SER A 76 -6.35 -10.17 5.04
C SER A 76 -5.86 -11.62 4.97
N LEU A 77 -5.07 -11.97 3.96
CA LEU A 77 -4.44 -13.29 3.85
C LEU A 77 -3.46 -13.57 5.00
N LYS A 78 -2.67 -12.57 5.43
CA LYS A 78 -1.78 -12.70 6.61
C LYS A 78 -2.57 -12.90 7.89
N LEU A 79 -3.71 -12.22 8.05
CA LEU A 79 -4.59 -12.40 9.22
C LEU A 79 -5.19 -13.81 9.25
N MET A 80 -5.69 -14.30 8.12
CA MET A 80 -6.21 -15.67 8.00
C MET A 80 -5.13 -16.72 8.32
N ALA A 81 -3.90 -16.52 7.84
CA ALA A 81 -2.78 -17.43 8.09
C ALA A 81 -2.32 -17.47 9.57
N LYS A 82 -2.71 -16.50 10.40
CA LYS A 82 -2.44 -16.48 11.84
C LYS A 82 -3.44 -17.31 12.66
N ASP A 83 -4.49 -17.85 12.03
CA ASP A 83 -5.47 -18.68 12.71
C ASP A 83 -4.82 -19.96 13.27
N LEU A 84 -5.13 -20.30 14.53
CA LEU A 84 -4.48 -21.43 15.21
C LEU A 84 -4.94 -22.79 14.66
N ALA A 85 -6.17 -22.89 14.17
CA ALA A 85 -6.76 -24.17 13.77
C ALA A 85 -6.56 -24.47 12.28
N ASN A 86 -6.61 -23.44 11.42
CA ASN A 86 -6.58 -23.60 9.97
C ASN A 86 -5.43 -22.82 9.29
N GLY A 87 -4.61 -22.10 10.05
CA GLY A 87 -3.53 -21.28 9.52
C GLY A 87 -2.52 -22.07 8.69
N GLU A 88 -2.15 -23.28 9.11
CA GLU A 88 -1.22 -24.14 8.36
C GLU A 88 -1.76 -24.51 6.97
N LYS A 89 -3.05 -24.86 6.88
CA LYS A 89 -3.72 -25.15 5.61
C LYS A 89 -3.73 -23.93 4.69
N ILE A 90 -4.00 -22.75 5.24
CA ILE A 90 -3.97 -21.50 4.48
C ILE A 90 -2.55 -21.19 4.01
N LEU A 91 -1.55 -21.36 4.88
CA LEU A 91 -0.14 -21.17 4.54
C LEU A 91 0.31 -22.11 3.41
N GLU A 92 -0.13 -23.37 3.39
CA GLU A 92 0.13 -24.29 2.30
C GLU A 92 -0.45 -23.77 0.97
N MET A 93 -1.72 -23.35 0.97
CA MET A 93 -2.37 -22.76 -0.22
C MET A 93 -1.65 -21.50 -0.71
N LEU A 94 -1.20 -20.66 0.22
CA LEU A 94 -0.46 -19.44 -0.08
C LEU A 94 0.93 -19.74 -0.65
N ASN A 95 1.68 -20.67 -0.06
CA ASN A 95 3.02 -21.06 -0.52
C ASN A 95 3.00 -21.75 -1.89
N GLY A 96 1.89 -22.39 -2.26
CA GLY A 96 1.68 -22.93 -3.61
C GLY A 96 1.49 -21.85 -4.69
N SER A 97 1.22 -20.60 -4.31
CA SER A 97 0.99 -19.51 -5.26
C SER A 97 2.26 -18.69 -5.51
N PRO A 98 2.74 -18.61 -6.78
CA PRO A 98 3.90 -17.78 -7.10
C PRO A 98 3.64 -16.29 -6.88
N VAL A 99 2.37 -15.89 -6.93
CA VAL A 99 1.95 -14.50 -6.69
C VAL A 99 2.21 -14.12 -5.24
N TRP A 100 1.96 -15.03 -4.29
CA TRP A 100 2.08 -14.74 -2.86
C TRP A 100 3.50 -14.35 -2.44
N SER A 101 4.53 -14.95 -3.05
CA SER A 101 5.94 -14.63 -2.78
C SER A 101 6.26 -13.14 -2.96
N ALA A 102 5.57 -12.43 -3.87
CA ALA A 102 5.76 -11.00 -4.07
C ALA A 102 5.09 -10.14 -2.97
N TYR A 103 4.07 -10.66 -2.29
CA TYR A 103 3.27 -9.90 -1.31
C TYR A 103 3.56 -10.27 0.15
N LYS A 104 4.12 -11.46 0.41
CA LYS A 104 4.32 -11.97 1.77
C LYS A 104 5.26 -11.07 2.59
N ASP A 105 6.33 -10.57 1.96
CA ASP A 105 7.38 -9.74 2.59
C ASP A 105 7.14 -8.23 2.42
N GLN A 106 6.16 -7.82 1.60
CA GLN A 106 5.84 -6.42 1.39
C GLN A 106 5.19 -5.82 2.67
N LYS A 107 5.89 -4.89 3.34
CA LYS A 107 5.31 -3.99 4.34
C LYS A 107 4.80 -2.72 3.64
N HIS A 108 3.75 -2.11 4.18
CA HIS A 108 2.95 -1.00 3.61
C HIS A 108 3.72 0.30 3.30
N ASP A 109 5.03 0.34 3.49
CA ASP A 109 5.85 1.54 3.38
C ASP A 109 6.00 2.06 1.92
N LEU A 110 5.63 1.26 0.93
CA LEU A 110 5.93 1.53 -0.48
C LEU A 110 4.73 1.90 -1.35
N PHE A 111 3.83 2.76 -0.86
CA PHE A 111 2.89 3.51 -1.70
C PHE A 111 3.09 5.02 -1.57
N ILE A 112 4.31 5.49 -1.76
CA ILE A 112 4.49 6.78 -2.44
C ILE A 112 4.40 6.47 -3.92
N SER A 113 3.32 6.91 -4.56
CA SER A 113 3.18 6.95 -6.00
C SER A 113 4.47 7.51 -6.59
N SER A 114 5.26 6.64 -7.22
CA SER A 114 6.38 7.07 -8.04
C SER A 114 5.76 7.76 -9.24
N THR A 115 5.51 9.05 -9.11
CA THR A 115 5.50 9.98 -10.24
C THR A 115 6.97 10.18 -10.57
N PRO A 116 7.55 9.51 -11.58
CA PRO A 116 8.81 9.95 -12.11
C PRO A 116 8.55 11.33 -12.73
N VAL A 117 8.89 12.40 -12.01
CA VAL A 117 9.14 13.70 -12.65
C VAL A 117 10.47 13.59 -13.40
N ALA A 118 10.47 12.77 -14.45
CA ALA A 118 11.53 12.68 -15.43
C ALA A 118 11.35 13.86 -16.41
N GLY A 119 11.76 15.05 -15.98
CA GLY A 119 11.67 16.26 -16.80
C GLY A 119 12.84 17.23 -16.64
N TYR A 120 13.84 16.90 -15.81
CA TYR A 120 15.07 17.67 -15.75
C TYR A 120 16.13 17.04 -16.67
N LEU A 121 16.55 17.85 -17.65
CA LEU A 121 17.76 17.73 -18.47
C LEU A 121 17.68 16.85 -19.72
N THR A 122 17.51 17.49 -20.89
CA THR A 122 18.60 17.63 -21.88
C THR A 122 18.24 18.65 -22.98
N GLY A 123 19.06 19.69 -23.15
CA GLY A 123 19.04 20.55 -24.34
C GLY A 123 19.79 21.88 -24.14
N PRO A 124 20.94 22.11 -24.81
CA PRO A 124 21.77 23.30 -24.61
C PRO A 124 21.26 24.51 -25.43
N THR A 125 21.45 25.70 -24.85
CA THR A 125 21.59 27.03 -25.49
C THR A 125 20.70 27.37 -26.70
N THR A 126 19.75 28.30 -26.54
CA THR A 126 19.63 29.54 -27.34
C THR A 126 18.59 30.46 -26.67
N GLY A 127 18.98 31.72 -26.47
CA GLY A 127 18.44 32.62 -25.47
C GLY A 127 16.99 33.09 -25.62
N ILE A 128 16.44 33.47 -24.47
CA ILE A 128 15.38 34.47 -24.34
C ILE A 128 15.74 35.31 -23.11
N ALA A 129 16.48 36.39 -23.35
CA ALA A 129 16.54 37.52 -22.43
C ALA A 129 15.23 38.31 -22.61
N GLY A 130 14.41 38.43 -21.57
CA GLY A 130 13.18 39.20 -21.69
C GLY A 130 12.17 38.96 -20.57
N TYR A 131 12.42 39.58 -19.41
CA TYR A 131 11.42 40.15 -18.50
C TYR A 131 10.08 39.40 -18.30
N LEU A 132 9.99 38.58 -17.25
CA LEU A 132 8.75 38.40 -16.48
C LEU A 132 9.04 38.18 -14.99
N THR A 133 9.10 39.32 -14.29
CA THR A 133 8.59 39.66 -12.95
C THR A 133 8.03 38.54 -12.04
N ALA A 134 8.60 38.51 -10.83
CA ALA A 134 8.05 38.11 -9.53
C ALA A 134 7.72 36.62 -9.27
N GLY A 135 8.51 36.02 -8.38
CA GLY A 135 8.20 34.76 -7.69
C GLY A 135 9.40 34.26 -6.91
N SER A 136 9.49 34.65 -5.63
CA SER A 136 10.58 34.32 -4.69
C SER A 136 10.95 32.84 -4.70
N THR A 137 12.17 32.53 -5.12
CA THR A 137 12.79 31.20 -4.98
C THR A 137 13.28 31.03 -3.54
N SER A 138 12.51 30.31 -2.71
CA SER A 138 13.00 29.80 -1.44
C SER A 138 13.99 28.68 -1.71
N ALA A 139 15.27 28.90 -1.36
CA ALA A 139 16.32 27.88 -1.39
C ALA A 139 15.99 26.73 -0.40
N PRO A 140 16.44 25.49 -0.68
CA PRO A 140 16.34 24.37 0.27
C PRO A 140 17.31 24.55 1.46
N PRO A 141 16.96 24.01 2.66
CA PRO A 141 17.78 24.18 3.85
C PRO A 141 19.08 23.34 3.81
N PRO A 142 20.22 23.85 4.28
CA PRO A 142 21.41 23.02 4.51
C PRO A 142 21.23 22.15 5.77
N SER A 143 21.27 20.83 5.58
CA SER A 143 21.40 19.84 6.65
C SER A 143 22.81 19.85 7.23
N ALA A 144 23.08 20.70 8.23
CA ALA A 144 24.21 20.52 9.15
C ALA A 144 23.91 21.22 10.48
N PRO A 145 24.10 20.56 11.64
CA PRO A 145 23.90 21.20 12.93
C PRO A 145 25.01 22.24 13.18
N PRO A 146 24.68 23.42 13.74
CA PRO A 146 25.67 24.46 14.01
C PRO A 146 26.60 24.05 15.17
N PRO A 147 27.92 24.25 15.06
CA PRO A 147 28.83 24.07 16.18
C PRO A 147 28.61 25.18 17.22
N LEU A 148 28.48 24.80 18.49
CA LEU A 148 28.59 25.71 19.62
C LEU A 148 30.07 25.95 19.89
N THR A 149 30.60 27.10 19.47
CA THR A 149 31.87 27.63 20.00
C THR A 149 31.67 29.04 20.50
N SER A 150 31.96 29.16 21.79
CA SER A 150 31.89 30.31 22.67
C SER A 150 32.67 31.53 22.19
N GLU A 151 32.13 32.69 22.58
CA GLU A 151 32.72 34.00 22.91
C GLU A 151 33.89 34.61 22.08
N PRO A 152 33.85 35.94 21.85
CA PRO A 152 34.83 36.66 21.04
C PRO A 152 36.05 37.10 21.88
N PRO A 153 37.26 37.11 21.33
CA PRO A 153 38.31 38.02 21.80
C PRO A 153 38.43 39.24 20.88
N GLU A 154 38.47 40.42 21.50
CA GLU A 154 39.44 41.52 21.29
C GLU A 154 39.89 41.88 19.86
N ASP A 155 40.18 43.11 19.45
CA ASP A 155 40.19 44.48 19.99
C ASP A 155 40.66 45.36 18.79
N THR A 156 40.62 46.68 18.96
CA THR A 156 41.44 47.69 18.25
C THR A 156 41.03 48.11 16.83
N THR A 157 40.57 49.36 16.67
CA THR A 157 41.43 50.52 16.29
C THR A 157 40.57 51.63 15.66
N ASP A 158 40.41 52.76 16.36
CA ASP A 158 40.93 54.07 15.91
C ASP A 158 41.09 55.00 17.13
#